data_AF-A0A428ZDY8-F1
#
_entry.id   AF-A0A428ZDY8-F1
#
_cell.length_a   1.000
_cell.length_b   1.000
_cell.length_c   1.000
_cell.angle_alpha   90.00
_cell.angle_beta   90.00
_cell.angle_gamma   90.00
#
_symmetry.space_group_name_H-M   'P 1'
#
loop_
_entity.id
_entity.type
_entity.pdbx_description
1 polymer ?
#
loop_
_entity_poly.entity_id
_entity_poly.type
_entity_poly.pdbx_seq_one_letter_code
_entity_poly.pdbx_strand_id
1 'polypeptide(L)'
;MPFTLRAAISVSILAATLMVAATLVGQFAGAAIRTAFWPVFWSSALVFFAVMADRQWGRVMLAVQAGLTVLLSPVLVFPASSELDTVARPDLAVGLAAACAAGQLIAVALAFLPPSTAYVRAAGELSPALRKCVLVVHVTSSVAWLGIITVQGSLGITAVTTEDLGVARAMFTAMLVIDGTFLGPAAFLAFFTGIVLAAGTRWGLLRRWWVATKFASMLVLMVLPIIAWQDIPVDGHALVEAGRPLVEVRVTLDVTPYLAMVSPALAVFAVVLSIVKPWGLTPLGRRESRHRTRR
;
A
#
# COMPACT_ATOMS: atom_id res chain seq x y z
N MET A 1 18.37 6.16 -22.91
CA MET A 1 18.19 5.52 -21.59
C MET A 1 19.34 4.54 -21.38
N PRO A 2 20.06 4.58 -20.24
CA PRO A 2 21.24 3.77 -20.01
C PRO A 2 20.92 2.27 -19.84
N PHE A 3 21.89 1.39 -20.07
CA PHE A 3 21.74 -0.06 -19.94
C PHE A 3 21.32 -0.47 -18.52
N THR A 4 22.00 0.05 -17.51
CA THR A 4 21.71 -0.20 -16.08
C THR A 4 20.26 0.09 -15.72
N LEU A 5 19.68 1.18 -16.25
CA LEU A 5 18.28 1.52 -16.00
C LEU A 5 17.31 0.62 -16.78
N ARG A 6 17.65 0.19 -18.00
CA ARG A 6 16.86 -0.82 -18.73
C ARG A 6 16.86 -2.16 -17.99
N ALA A 7 18.02 -2.57 -17.48
CA ALA A 7 18.16 -3.76 -16.66
C ALA A 7 17.32 -3.67 -15.38
N ALA A 8 17.32 -2.53 -14.69
CA ALA A 8 16.46 -2.29 -13.52
C ALA A 8 14.97 -2.51 -13.87
N ILE A 9 14.49 -1.95 -14.98
CA ILE A 9 13.11 -2.16 -15.45
C ILE A 9 12.84 -3.63 -15.71
N SER A 10 13.69 -4.32 -16.47
CA SER A 10 13.50 -5.74 -16.81
C SER A 10 13.46 -6.62 -15.56
N VAL A 11 14.35 -6.38 -14.60
CA VAL A 11 14.39 -7.12 -13.33
C VAL A 11 13.13 -6.85 -12.51
N SER A 12 12.63 -5.61 -12.44
CA SER A 12 11.37 -5.31 -11.75
C SER A 12 10.15 -5.96 -12.42
N ILE A 13 10.11 -6.03 -13.76
CA ILE A 13 9.06 -6.75 -14.50
C ILE A 13 9.12 -8.24 -14.16
N LEU A 14 10.31 -8.84 -14.18
CA LEU A 14 10.48 -10.24 -13.78
C LEU A 14 10.01 -10.46 -12.33
N ALA A 15 10.40 -9.60 -11.40
CA ALA A 15 9.95 -9.67 -10.01
C ALA A 15 8.42 -9.55 -9.88
N ALA A 16 7.78 -8.68 -10.66
CA ALA A 16 6.32 -8.57 -10.71
C ALA A 16 5.66 -9.86 -11.21
N THR A 17 6.22 -10.49 -12.24
CA THR A 17 5.76 -11.80 -12.75
C THR A 17 5.93 -12.90 -11.71
N LEU A 18 7.07 -12.95 -11.01
CA LEU A 18 7.32 -13.92 -9.93
C LEU A 18 6.31 -13.76 -8.78
N MET A 19 5.96 -12.52 -8.43
CA MET A 19 4.94 -12.24 -7.40
C MET A 19 3.55 -12.71 -7.83
N VAL A 20 3.16 -12.48 -9.09
CA VAL A 20 1.89 -13.01 -9.62
C VAL A 20 1.91 -14.54 -9.62
N ALA A 21 3.01 -15.16 -10.05
CA ALA A 21 3.15 -16.62 -10.06
C ALA A 21 3.07 -17.22 -8.64
N ALA A 22 3.78 -16.64 -7.66
CA ALA A 22 3.70 -17.05 -6.25
C ALA A 22 2.26 -17.03 -5.73
N THR A 23 1.51 -16.00 -6.11
CA THR A 23 0.11 -15.81 -5.72
C THR A 23 -0.80 -16.84 -6.36
N LEU A 24 -0.66 -17.06 -7.67
CA LEU A 24 -1.46 -18.05 -8.39
C LEU A 24 -1.23 -19.44 -7.80
N VAL A 25 0.03 -19.81 -7.53
CA VAL A 25 0.37 -21.07 -6.85
C VAL A 25 -0.32 -21.16 -5.50
N GLY A 26 -0.32 -20.08 -4.70
CA GLY A 26 -1.03 -20.02 -3.42
C GLY A 26 -2.55 -20.18 -3.56
N GLN A 27 -3.17 -19.50 -4.53
CA GLN A 27 -4.62 -19.57 -4.77
C GLN A 27 -5.06 -20.97 -5.22
N PHE A 28 -4.32 -21.61 -6.13
CA PHE A 28 -4.59 -23.00 -6.54
C PHE A 28 -4.30 -24.02 -5.42
N ALA A 29 -3.53 -23.63 -4.41
CA ALA A 29 -3.28 -24.41 -3.20
C ALA A 29 -4.29 -24.11 -2.06
N GLY A 30 -5.40 -23.43 -2.34
CA GLY A 30 -6.47 -23.19 -1.36
C GLY A 30 -6.34 -21.92 -0.51
N ALA A 31 -5.50 -20.96 -0.90
CA ALA A 31 -5.47 -19.66 -0.25
C ALA A 31 -6.81 -18.90 -0.44
N ALA A 32 -7.26 -18.18 0.58
CA ALA A 32 -8.50 -17.42 0.51
C ALA A 32 -8.51 -16.40 -0.65
N ILE A 33 -9.60 -16.36 -1.43
CA ILE A 33 -9.80 -15.44 -2.57
C ILE A 33 -9.65 -13.97 -2.15
N ARG A 34 -9.88 -13.65 -0.86
CA ARG A 34 -9.73 -12.30 -0.29
C ARG A 34 -8.31 -11.73 -0.40
N THR A 35 -7.30 -12.54 -0.72
CA THR A 35 -5.93 -12.07 -0.97
C THR A 35 -5.58 -11.99 -2.46
N ALA A 36 -6.44 -12.46 -3.38
CA ALA A 36 -6.09 -12.59 -4.80
C ALA A 36 -5.85 -11.25 -5.51
N PHE A 37 -6.51 -10.17 -5.08
CA PHE A 37 -6.37 -8.86 -5.71
C PHE A 37 -5.09 -8.13 -5.30
N TRP A 38 -4.60 -8.35 -4.06
CA TRP A 38 -3.44 -7.66 -3.50
C TRP A 38 -2.19 -7.81 -4.38
N PRO A 39 -1.83 -9.02 -4.85
CA PRO A 39 -0.64 -9.21 -5.66
C PRO A 39 -0.75 -8.66 -7.07
N VAL A 40 -1.94 -8.61 -7.66
CA VAL A 40 -2.14 -7.93 -8.95
C VAL A 40 -1.85 -6.43 -8.81
N PHE A 41 -2.37 -5.79 -7.75
CA PHE A 41 -2.07 -4.39 -7.47
C PHE A 41 -0.60 -4.17 -7.09
N TRP A 42 -0.02 -5.06 -6.29
CA TRP A 42 1.38 -5.00 -5.88
C TRP A 42 2.32 -5.13 -7.08
N SER A 43 2.11 -6.12 -7.94
CA SER A 43 2.87 -6.32 -9.18
C SER A 43 2.72 -5.14 -10.15
N SER A 44 1.52 -4.56 -10.24
CA SER A 44 1.30 -3.33 -11.01
C SER A 44 2.12 -2.16 -10.45
N ALA A 45 2.24 -2.05 -9.12
CA ALA A 45 3.09 -1.05 -8.47
C ALA A 45 4.57 -1.23 -8.83
N LEU A 46 5.06 -2.47 -8.77
CA LEU A 46 6.46 -2.81 -9.11
C LEU A 46 6.80 -2.37 -10.53
N VAL A 47 5.94 -2.69 -11.50
CA VAL A 47 6.15 -2.28 -12.90
C VAL A 47 6.04 -0.76 -13.05
N PHE A 48 5.01 -0.14 -12.46
CA PHE A 48 4.80 1.30 -12.55
C PHE A 48 6.01 2.11 -12.06
N PHE A 49 6.54 1.80 -10.87
CA PHE A 49 7.67 2.54 -10.32
C PHE A 49 8.97 2.27 -11.06
N ALA A 50 9.17 1.05 -11.56
CA ALA A 50 10.33 0.72 -12.38
C ALA A 50 10.32 1.53 -13.69
N VAL A 51 9.19 1.58 -14.38
CA VAL A 51 9.04 2.38 -15.61
C VAL A 51 9.26 3.87 -15.35
N MET A 52 8.90 4.34 -14.16
CA MET A 52 9.11 5.73 -13.75
C MET A 52 10.52 6.02 -13.21
N ALA A 53 11.42 5.04 -13.11
CA ALA A 53 12.74 5.19 -12.49
C ALA A 53 13.69 6.12 -13.25
N ASP A 54 13.34 6.53 -14.48
CA ASP A 54 14.04 7.60 -15.19
C ASP A 54 13.65 9.01 -14.73
N ARG A 55 12.62 9.15 -13.90
CA ARG A 55 12.17 10.41 -13.30
C ARG A 55 12.83 10.66 -11.95
N GLN A 56 12.96 11.93 -11.58
CA GLN A 56 13.60 12.38 -10.34
C GLN A 56 13.05 11.73 -9.05
N TRP A 57 11.75 11.41 -9.00
CA TRP A 57 11.11 10.75 -7.86
C TRP A 57 10.97 9.23 -8.04
N GLY A 58 11.06 8.73 -9.27
CA GLY A 58 10.73 7.33 -9.57
C GLY A 58 11.70 6.35 -8.93
N ARG A 59 12.99 6.66 -8.87
CA ARG A 59 13.98 5.81 -8.18
C ARG A 59 13.74 5.71 -6.68
N VAL A 60 13.35 6.83 -6.06
CA VAL A 60 13.02 6.84 -4.63
C VAL A 60 11.77 5.99 -4.40
N MET A 61 10.75 6.12 -5.25
CA MET A 61 9.54 5.29 -5.13
C MET A 61 9.79 3.82 -5.44
N LEU A 62 10.66 3.50 -6.39
CA LEU A 62 11.11 2.13 -6.64
C LEU A 62 11.81 1.56 -5.40
N ALA A 63 12.68 2.33 -4.73
CA ALA A 63 13.33 1.92 -3.50
C ALA A 63 12.34 1.73 -2.34
N VAL A 64 11.39 2.66 -2.17
CA VAL A 64 10.29 2.52 -1.19
C VAL A 64 9.49 1.26 -1.49
N GLN A 65 9.09 1.03 -2.74
CA GLN A 65 8.33 -0.15 -3.14
C GLN A 65 9.11 -1.46 -2.91
N ALA A 66 10.41 -1.49 -3.22
CA ALA A 66 11.27 -2.64 -2.95
C ALA A 66 11.38 -2.91 -1.44
N GLY A 67 11.57 -1.85 -0.64
CA GLY A 67 11.59 -1.95 0.82
C GLY A 67 10.26 -2.47 1.38
N LEU A 68 9.14 -1.96 0.89
CA LEU A 68 7.80 -2.46 1.24
C LEU A 68 7.62 -3.91 0.82
N THR A 69 8.14 -4.30 -0.35
CA THR A 69 8.06 -5.69 -0.83
C THR A 69 8.83 -6.60 0.12
N VAL A 70 10.04 -6.22 0.54
CA VAL A 70 10.81 -7.00 1.53
C VAL A 70 10.10 -7.05 2.89
N LEU A 71 9.64 -5.89 3.39
CA LEU A 71 8.99 -5.76 4.69
C LEU A 71 7.69 -6.55 4.78
N LEU A 72 6.89 -6.52 3.72
CA LEU A 72 5.57 -7.14 3.67
C LEU A 72 5.58 -8.51 3.03
N SER A 73 6.68 -8.98 2.43
CA SER A 73 6.80 -10.35 1.91
C SER A 73 6.37 -11.40 2.95
N PRO A 74 6.81 -11.35 4.23
CA PRO A 74 6.30 -12.22 5.30
C PRO A 74 4.77 -12.17 5.47
N VAL A 75 4.16 -11.00 5.32
CA VAL A 75 2.72 -10.82 5.56
C VAL A 75 1.87 -11.13 4.32
N LEU A 76 2.37 -10.85 3.12
CA LEU A 76 1.66 -11.05 1.85
C LEU A 76 1.76 -12.49 1.35
N VAL A 77 2.78 -13.24 1.80
CA VAL A 77 3.06 -14.60 1.33
C VAL A 77 3.04 -15.61 2.49
N PHE A 78 3.19 -15.16 3.75
CA PHE A 78 3.39 -16.07 4.89
C PHE A 78 2.30 -16.26 5.98
N PRO A 79 1.04 -15.79 5.95
CA PRO A 79 0.05 -16.19 6.96
C PRO A 79 -0.97 -17.26 6.48
N ALA A 80 -1.19 -18.25 7.36
CA ALA A 80 -2.06 -19.45 7.30
C ALA A 80 -1.62 -20.70 6.49
N SER A 81 -1.77 -21.87 7.13
CA SER A 81 -1.84 -23.21 6.52
C SER A 81 -3.03 -23.28 5.56
N SER A 82 -2.95 -24.12 4.52
CA SER A 82 -4.07 -24.28 3.59
C SER A 82 -5.32 -24.78 4.33
N GLU A 83 -6.51 -24.28 3.98
CA GLU A 83 -7.78 -24.79 4.55
C GLU A 83 -8.11 -26.22 4.11
N LEU A 84 -7.44 -26.71 3.06
CA LEU A 84 -7.70 -28.02 2.46
C LEU A 84 -6.78 -29.13 2.99
N ASP A 85 -5.61 -28.79 3.54
CA ASP A 85 -4.64 -29.75 4.07
C ASP A 85 -3.64 -29.08 5.03
N THR A 86 -3.31 -29.74 6.13
CA THR A 86 -2.17 -29.42 7.03
C THR A 86 -0.80 -29.59 6.34
N VAL A 87 -0.78 -29.81 5.02
CA VAL A 87 0.42 -30.00 4.22
C VAL A 87 1.07 -28.64 3.99
N ALA A 88 2.38 -28.60 4.26
CA ALA A 88 3.27 -27.46 4.11
C ALA A 88 2.94 -26.62 2.87
N ARG A 89 2.99 -25.28 3.01
CA ARG A 89 3.01 -24.41 1.83
C ARG A 89 4.03 -24.97 0.84
N PRO A 90 3.72 -25.04 -0.47
CA PRO A 90 4.73 -25.46 -1.42
C PRO A 90 5.90 -24.49 -1.30
N ASP A 91 7.09 -24.98 -0.92
CA ASP A 91 8.35 -24.23 -0.80
C ASP A 91 8.59 -23.29 -2.00
N LEU A 92 7.98 -23.64 -3.14
CA LEU A 92 7.92 -22.86 -4.36
C LEU A 92 7.29 -21.45 -4.19
N ALA A 93 6.14 -21.29 -3.52
CA ALA A 93 5.50 -19.96 -3.39
C ALA A 93 6.36 -19.02 -2.53
N VAL A 94 6.92 -19.57 -1.46
CA VAL A 94 7.90 -18.90 -0.58
C VAL A 94 9.16 -18.54 -1.36
N GLY A 95 9.71 -19.47 -2.14
CA GLY A 95 10.89 -19.26 -2.97
C GLY A 95 10.67 -18.20 -4.05
N LEU A 96 9.52 -18.20 -4.72
CA LEU A 96 9.15 -17.21 -5.74
C LEU A 96 9.01 -15.82 -5.13
N ALA A 97 8.44 -15.69 -3.94
CA ALA A 97 8.34 -14.42 -3.22
C ALA A 97 9.70 -13.90 -2.74
N ALA A 98 10.55 -14.77 -2.21
CA ALA A 98 11.93 -14.43 -1.85
C ALA A 98 12.73 -13.98 -3.09
N ALA A 99 12.58 -14.68 -4.22
CA ALA A 99 13.19 -14.31 -5.48
C ALA A 99 12.65 -12.97 -6.01
N CYS A 100 11.35 -12.69 -5.85
CA CYS A 100 10.78 -11.37 -6.15
C CYS A 100 11.43 -10.27 -5.31
N ALA A 101 11.51 -10.46 -4.00
CA ALA A 101 12.13 -9.51 -3.07
C ALA A 101 13.61 -9.26 -3.40
N ALA A 102 14.38 -10.31 -3.66
CA ALA A 102 15.77 -10.22 -4.10
C ALA A 102 15.89 -9.48 -5.45
N GLY A 103 15.03 -9.81 -6.41
CA GLY A 103 14.95 -9.12 -7.70
C GLY A 103 14.69 -7.62 -7.53
N GLN A 104 13.81 -7.23 -6.61
CA GLN A 104 13.55 -5.82 -6.32
C GLN A 104 14.76 -5.10 -5.72
N LEU A 105 15.52 -5.74 -4.83
CA LEU A 105 16.77 -5.18 -4.32
C LEU A 105 17.81 -4.97 -5.43
N ILE A 106 17.92 -5.93 -6.35
CA ILE A 106 18.79 -5.83 -7.53
C ILE A 106 18.34 -4.69 -8.45
N ALA A 107 17.04 -4.59 -8.74
CA ALA A 107 16.50 -3.52 -9.58
C ALA A 107 16.78 -2.13 -8.99
N VAL A 108 16.61 -1.98 -7.68
CA VAL A 108 16.98 -0.74 -6.97
C VAL A 108 18.47 -0.47 -7.11
N ALA A 109 19.34 -1.44 -6.80
CA ALA A 109 20.78 -1.25 -6.93
C ALA A 109 21.16 -0.76 -8.34
N LEU A 110 20.64 -1.40 -9.38
CA LEU A 110 20.86 -1.01 -10.79
C LEU A 110 20.34 0.40 -11.13
N ALA A 111 19.21 0.81 -10.54
CA ALA A 111 18.66 2.15 -10.71
C ALA A 111 19.53 3.24 -10.07
N PHE A 112 20.31 2.91 -9.03
CA PHE A 112 21.21 3.82 -8.32
C PHE A 112 22.70 3.73 -8.76
N LEU A 113 23.05 2.87 -9.71
CA LEU A 113 24.39 2.83 -10.30
C LEU A 113 24.58 3.87 -11.43
N PRO A 114 25.77 4.47 -11.60
CA PRO A 114 26.10 5.21 -12.82
C PRO A 114 26.04 4.29 -14.05
N PRO A 115 25.55 4.75 -15.23
CA PRO A 115 25.09 6.11 -15.54
C PRO A 115 23.59 6.35 -15.28
N SER A 116 22.85 5.42 -14.64
CA SER A 116 21.42 5.61 -14.30
C SER A 116 21.19 6.88 -13.48
N THR A 117 22.08 7.15 -12.51
CA THR A 117 21.98 8.32 -11.63
C THR A 117 22.15 9.65 -12.37
N ALA A 118 22.95 9.66 -13.43
CA ALA A 118 23.14 10.81 -14.31
C ALA A 118 21.99 10.99 -15.33
N TYR A 119 21.22 9.92 -15.59
CA TYR A 119 20.06 9.97 -16.48
C TYR A 119 18.80 10.34 -15.70
N VAL A 120 18.30 11.56 -15.93
CA VAL A 120 17.00 12.02 -15.43
C VAL A 120 16.21 12.62 -16.59
N ARG A 121 15.05 12.03 -16.89
CA ARG A 121 14.09 12.60 -17.83
C ARG A 121 13.25 13.63 -17.10
N ALA A 122 13.17 14.84 -17.66
CA ALA A 122 12.24 15.86 -17.17
C ALA A 122 10.80 15.32 -17.28
N ALA A 123 10.03 15.39 -16.21
CA ALA A 123 8.63 15.03 -16.23
C ALA A 123 7.84 16.19 -16.87
N GLY A 124 7.06 15.89 -17.91
CA GLY A 124 6.10 16.83 -18.46
C GLY A 124 4.94 17.06 -17.48
N GLU A 125 4.32 18.24 -17.55
CA GLU A 125 3.09 18.51 -16.83
C GLU A 125 1.93 17.71 -17.46
N LEU A 126 1.00 17.24 -16.62
CA LEU A 126 -0.21 16.59 -17.12
C LEU A 126 -1.03 17.59 -17.94
N SER A 127 -1.61 17.14 -19.04
CA SER A 127 -2.57 17.96 -19.78
C SER A 127 -3.74 18.35 -18.85
N PRO A 128 -4.37 19.53 -19.06
CA PRO A 128 -5.45 19.98 -18.18
C PRO A 128 -6.60 18.98 -18.04
N ALA A 129 -6.96 18.28 -19.12
CA ALA A 129 -8.00 17.26 -19.13
C ALA A 129 -7.62 16.02 -18.31
N LEU A 130 -6.42 15.48 -18.54
CA LEU A 130 -5.93 14.32 -17.78
C LEU A 130 -5.77 14.65 -16.30
N ARG A 131 -5.28 15.85 -15.98
CA ARG A 131 -5.16 16.32 -14.60
C ARG A 131 -6.52 16.35 -13.89
N LYS A 132 -7.57 16.85 -14.55
CA LYS A 132 -8.93 16.87 -13.99
C LYS A 132 -9.45 15.45 -13.77
N CYS A 133 -9.28 14.56 -14.75
CA CYS A 133 -9.70 13.16 -14.63
C CYS A 133 -9.01 12.48 -13.43
N VAL A 134 -7.69 12.54 -13.35
CA VAL A 134 -6.93 11.94 -12.23
C VAL A 134 -7.33 12.59 -10.90
N LEU A 135 -7.60 13.90 -10.87
CA LEU A 135 -8.06 14.58 -9.66
C LEU A 135 -9.42 14.06 -9.18
N VAL A 136 -10.38 13.84 -10.08
CA VAL A 136 -11.69 13.27 -9.75
C VAL A 136 -11.52 11.87 -9.18
N VAL A 137 -10.72 11.01 -9.82
CA VAL A 137 -10.44 9.66 -9.32
C VAL A 137 -9.76 9.71 -7.96
N HIS A 138 -8.77 10.59 -7.78
CA HIS A 138 -8.05 10.74 -6.52
C HIS A 138 -8.95 11.16 -5.37
N VAL A 139 -9.77 12.20 -5.57
CA VAL A 139 -10.65 12.71 -4.52
C VAL A 139 -11.71 11.68 -4.18
N THR A 140 -12.37 11.09 -5.17
CA THR A 140 -13.43 10.09 -4.96
C THR A 140 -12.90 8.86 -4.21
N SER A 141 -11.75 8.32 -4.64
CA SER A 141 -11.12 7.18 -3.96
C SER A 141 -10.62 7.53 -2.56
N SER A 142 -10.08 8.73 -2.34
CA SER A 142 -9.63 9.17 -1.02
C SER A 142 -10.78 9.33 -0.03
N VAL A 143 -11.92 9.88 -0.48
CA VAL A 143 -13.13 10.03 0.35
C VAL A 143 -13.73 8.65 0.66
N ALA A 144 -13.84 7.78 -0.35
CA ALA A 144 -14.31 6.42 -0.15
C ALA A 144 -13.42 5.67 0.85
N TRP A 145 -12.10 5.76 0.71
CA TRP A 145 -11.17 5.08 1.61
C TRP A 145 -11.25 5.62 3.05
N LEU A 146 -11.33 6.95 3.24
CA LEU A 146 -11.56 7.55 4.56
C LEU A 146 -12.86 7.05 5.20
N GLY A 147 -13.95 6.96 4.42
CA GLY A 147 -15.22 6.41 4.90
C GLY A 147 -15.08 4.95 5.32
N ILE A 148 -14.46 4.12 4.49
CA ILE A 148 -14.25 2.69 4.75
C ILE A 148 -13.46 2.47 6.05
N ILE A 149 -12.32 3.14 6.23
CA ILE A 149 -11.50 2.96 7.44
C ILE A 149 -12.22 3.47 8.70
N THR A 150 -13.08 4.48 8.56
CA THR A 150 -13.90 5.00 9.67
C THR A 150 -14.98 3.98 10.06
N VAL A 151 -15.67 3.40 9.06
CA VAL A 151 -16.65 2.34 9.28
C VAL A 151 -15.99 1.11 9.89
N GLN A 152 -14.84 0.67 9.35
CA GLN A 152 -14.09 -0.48 9.88
C GLN A 152 -13.79 -0.35 11.36
N GLY A 153 -13.22 0.78 11.79
CA GLY A 153 -12.94 0.94 13.21
C GLY A 153 -14.22 1.09 14.07
N SER A 154 -15.31 1.65 13.51
CA SER A 154 -16.60 1.71 14.22
C SER A 154 -17.20 0.30 14.43
N LEU A 155 -17.11 -0.56 13.41
CA LEU A 155 -17.51 -1.96 13.50
C LEU A 155 -16.67 -2.71 14.52
N GLY A 156 -15.34 -2.54 14.50
CA GLY A 156 -14.42 -3.17 15.44
C GLY A 156 -14.70 -2.79 16.89
N ILE A 157 -14.92 -1.49 17.15
CA ILE A 157 -15.31 -1.01 18.50
C ILE A 157 -16.64 -1.64 18.91
N THR A 158 -17.66 -1.58 18.04
CA THR A 158 -19.00 -2.13 18.33
C THR A 158 -18.93 -3.63 18.63
N ALA A 159 -18.12 -4.38 17.89
CA ALA A 159 -17.95 -5.82 18.05
C ALA A 159 -17.42 -6.20 19.44
N VAL A 160 -16.57 -5.35 20.04
CA VAL A 160 -15.99 -5.63 21.37
C VAL A 160 -16.72 -4.96 22.52
N THR A 161 -17.56 -3.95 22.26
CA THR A 161 -18.36 -3.27 23.30
C THR A 161 -19.76 -3.84 23.46
N THR A 162 -20.29 -4.55 22.46
CA THR A 162 -21.62 -5.17 22.55
C THR A 162 -21.66 -6.28 23.62
N GLU A 163 -22.86 -6.55 24.14
CA GLU A 163 -23.17 -7.70 25.00
C GLU A 163 -23.88 -8.83 24.25
N ASP A 164 -24.29 -8.58 22.99
CA ASP A 164 -24.95 -9.56 22.13
C ASP A 164 -23.93 -10.22 21.17
N LEU A 165 -23.81 -11.55 21.29
CA LEU A 165 -22.90 -12.36 20.47
C LEU A 165 -23.28 -12.33 18.97
N GLY A 166 -24.57 -12.29 18.65
CA GLY A 166 -25.05 -12.20 17.27
C GLY A 166 -24.67 -10.86 16.64
N VAL A 167 -24.72 -9.77 17.41
CA VAL A 167 -24.25 -8.45 16.96
C VAL A 167 -22.74 -8.47 16.72
N ALA A 168 -21.95 -9.03 17.65
CA ALA A 168 -20.49 -9.11 17.49
C ALA A 168 -20.10 -9.91 16.23
N ARG A 169 -20.76 -11.05 16.00
CA ARG A 169 -20.61 -11.85 14.78
C ARG A 169 -20.90 -11.03 13.53
N ALA A 170 -22.04 -10.35 13.47
CA ALA A 170 -22.41 -9.52 12.33
C ALA A 170 -21.37 -8.42 12.04
N MET A 171 -20.80 -7.80 13.09
CA MET A 171 -19.76 -6.77 12.92
C MET A 171 -18.49 -7.37 12.31
N PHE A 172 -17.93 -8.45 12.87
CA PHE A 172 -16.72 -9.08 12.32
C PHE A 172 -16.92 -9.62 10.90
N THR A 173 -18.09 -10.20 10.60
CA THR A 173 -18.41 -10.62 9.22
C THR A 173 -18.44 -9.42 8.28
N ALA A 174 -19.04 -8.30 8.66
CA ALA A 174 -19.06 -7.08 7.85
C ALA A 174 -17.64 -6.54 7.62
N MET A 175 -16.78 -6.55 8.65
CA MET A 175 -15.38 -6.15 8.52
C MET A 175 -14.65 -7.00 7.47
N LEU A 176 -14.80 -8.33 7.50
CA LEU A 176 -14.17 -9.24 6.53
C LEU A 176 -14.68 -9.02 5.09
N VAL A 177 -15.96 -8.68 4.91
CA VAL A 177 -16.52 -8.38 3.59
C VAL A 177 -15.98 -7.06 3.04
N ILE A 178 -15.93 -6.02 3.86
CA ILE A 178 -15.44 -4.69 3.46
C ILE A 178 -13.95 -4.75 3.09
N ASP A 179 -13.14 -5.45 3.89
CA ASP A 179 -11.71 -5.62 3.63
C ASP A 179 -11.43 -6.38 2.33
N GLY A 180 -12.20 -7.45 2.08
CA GLY A 180 -12.04 -8.29 0.89
C GLY A 180 -12.56 -7.67 -0.41
N THR A 181 -13.30 -6.56 -0.36
CA THR A 181 -13.98 -6.01 -1.55
C THR A 181 -13.50 -4.61 -1.92
N PHE A 182 -13.65 -3.62 -1.04
CA PHE A 182 -13.49 -2.21 -1.39
C PHE A 182 -12.28 -1.54 -0.75
N LEU A 183 -11.81 -2.01 0.42
CA LEU A 183 -10.71 -1.36 1.14
C LEU A 183 -9.45 -1.24 0.27
N GLY A 184 -8.98 -2.38 -0.26
CA GLY A 184 -7.78 -2.44 -1.10
C GLY A 184 -7.88 -1.56 -2.36
N PRO A 185 -8.87 -1.76 -3.24
CA PRO A 185 -9.03 -0.97 -4.46
C PRO A 185 -9.08 0.54 -4.22
N ALA A 186 -9.83 1.00 -3.22
CA ALA A 186 -9.93 2.43 -2.89
C ALA A 186 -8.58 3.00 -2.43
N ALA A 187 -7.87 2.28 -1.56
CA ALA A 187 -6.56 2.67 -1.05
C ALA A 187 -5.53 2.81 -2.19
N PHE A 188 -5.48 1.83 -3.09
CA PHE A 188 -4.56 1.83 -4.22
C PHE A 188 -4.87 2.93 -5.23
N LEU A 189 -6.15 3.12 -5.59
CA LEU A 189 -6.55 4.22 -6.46
C LEU A 189 -6.13 5.57 -5.88
N ALA A 190 -6.38 5.80 -4.59
CA ALA A 190 -5.97 7.03 -3.92
C ALA A 190 -4.43 7.21 -3.94
N PHE A 191 -3.68 6.14 -3.67
CA PHE A 191 -2.22 6.13 -3.66
C PHE A 191 -1.63 6.50 -5.02
N PHE A 192 -1.94 5.74 -6.08
CA PHE A 192 -1.35 5.94 -7.40
C PHE A 192 -1.74 7.28 -8.01
N THR A 193 -3.02 7.64 -7.92
CA THR A 193 -3.48 8.94 -8.44
C THR A 193 -2.85 10.10 -7.68
N GLY A 194 -2.61 9.95 -6.36
CA GLY A 194 -1.88 10.93 -5.56
C GLY A 194 -0.44 11.14 -6.04
N ILE A 195 0.26 10.04 -6.35
CA ILE A 195 1.61 10.09 -6.94
C ILE A 195 1.58 10.77 -8.30
N VAL A 196 0.66 10.38 -9.18
CA VAL A 196 0.51 10.95 -10.53
C VAL A 196 0.23 12.45 -10.45
N LEU A 197 -0.63 12.90 -9.53
CA LEU A 197 -0.93 14.32 -9.34
C LEU A 197 0.26 15.09 -8.75
N ALA A 198 0.95 14.52 -7.77
CA ALA A 198 2.12 15.16 -7.16
C ALA A 198 3.27 15.28 -8.16
N ALA A 199 3.50 14.26 -8.97
CA ALA A 199 4.53 14.20 -10.01
C ALA A 199 4.20 15.02 -11.26
N GLY A 200 2.93 15.02 -11.66
CA GLY A 200 2.44 15.62 -12.90
C GLY A 200 2.00 17.08 -12.77
N THR A 201 2.19 17.69 -11.60
CA THR A 201 1.90 19.10 -11.35
C THR A 201 3.11 19.80 -10.77
N ARG A 202 3.07 21.15 -10.74
CA ARG A 202 4.12 22.00 -10.16
C ARG A 202 4.48 21.68 -8.69
N TRP A 203 3.67 20.89 -7.99
CA TRP A 203 3.87 20.63 -6.57
C TRP A 203 5.09 19.76 -6.31
N GLY A 204 5.28 18.68 -7.10
CA GLY A 204 6.36 17.70 -6.96
C GLY A 204 6.23 16.85 -5.68
N LEU A 205 6.41 15.53 -5.80
CA LEU A 205 6.21 14.58 -4.68
C LEU A 205 7.11 14.90 -3.46
N LEU A 206 8.39 15.17 -3.70
CA LEU A 206 9.38 15.45 -2.65
C LEU A 206 9.87 16.90 -2.66
N ARG A 207 9.19 17.78 -3.41
CA ARG A 207 9.60 19.18 -3.59
C ARG A 207 9.12 20.07 -2.45
N ARG A 208 8.00 19.73 -1.80
CA ARG A 208 7.42 20.49 -0.68
C ARG A 208 7.18 19.59 0.51
N TRP A 209 7.48 20.10 1.70
CA TRP A 209 7.34 19.34 2.94
C TRP A 209 5.92 18.85 3.17
N TRP A 210 4.90 19.69 2.95
CA TRP A 210 3.51 19.27 3.13
C TRP A 210 3.08 18.12 2.18
N VAL A 211 3.61 18.07 0.96
CA VAL A 211 3.35 16.99 0.01
C VAL A 211 4.05 15.71 0.47
N ALA A 212 5.32 15.83 0.89
CA ALA A 212 6.10 14.71 1.38
C ALA A 212 5.52 14.12 2.67
N THR A 213 5.12 14.96 3.62
CA THR A 213 4.46 14.53 4.87
C THR A 213 3.12 13.86 4.58
N LYS A 214 2.29 14.43 3.69
CA LYS A 214 1.03 13.79 3.27
C LYS A 214 1.29 12.41 2.67
N PHE A 215 2.31 12.30 1.82
CA PHE A 215 2.70 11.03 1.23
C PHE A 215 3.22 10.04 2.27
N ALA A 216 4.00 10.49 3.25
CA ALA A 216 4.45 9.64 4.36
C ALA A 216 3.27 9.16 5.22
N SER A 217 2.31 10.03 5.55
CA SER A 217 1.08 9.64 6.24
C SER A 217 0.31 8.58 5.45
N MET A 218 0.24 8.69 4.12
CA MET A 218 -0.36 7.68 3.25
C MET A 218 0.36 6.33 3.34
N LEU A 219 1.69 6.31 3.34
CA LEU A 219 2.45 5.07 3.51
C LEU A 219 2.20 4.43 4.88
N VAL A 220 2.17 5.23 5.95
CA VAL A 220 1.84 4.75 7.29
C VAL A 220 0.42 4.16 7.32
N LEU A 221 -0.56 4.84 6.73
CA LEU A 221 -1.95 4.36 6.63
C LEU A 221 -2.07 3.04 5.86
N MET A 222 -1.19 2.79 4.90
CA MET A 222 -1.19 1.54 4.14
C MET A 222 -0.52 0.41 4.92
N VAL A 223 0.61 0.68 5.57
CA VAL A 223 1.49 -0.34 6.18
C VAL A 223 1.07 -0.69 7.59
N LEU A 224 0.72 0.30 8.41
CA LEU A 224 0.43 0.09 9.83
C LEU A 224 -0.72 -0.90 10.05
N PRO A 225 -1.86 -0.81 9.34
CA PRO A 225 -2.94 -1.78 9.54
C PRO A 225 -2.57 -3.19 9.15
N ILE A 226 -1.78 -3.36 8.09
CA ILE A 226 -1.32 -4.67 7.63
C ILE A 226 -0.47 -5.35 8.70
N ILE A 227 0.40 -4.61 9.38
CA ILE A 227 1.32 -5.21 10.37
C ILE A 227 0.68 -5.34 11.75
N ALA A 228 -0.09 -4.34 12.19
CA ALA A 228 -0.48 -4.21 13.58
C ALA A 228 -1.84 -4.85 13.91
N TRP A 229 -2.76 -4.95 12.94
CA TRP A 229 -4.14 -5.33 13.26
C TRP A 229 -4.95 -5.93 12.11
N GLN A 230 -4.29 -6.46 11.07
CA GLN A 230 -4.97 -7.17 9.98
C GLN A 230 -5.72 -8.43 10.47
N ASP A 231 -5.27 -9.02 11.58
CA ASP A 231 -5.80 -10.27 12.10
C ASP A 231 -7.06 -10.06 12.96
N ILE A 232 -7.35 -8.82 13.40
CA ILE A 232 -8.52 -8.52 14.24
C ILE A 232 -9.83 -9.07 13.65
N PRO A 233 -10.18 -8.79 12.38
CA PRO A 233 -11.44 -9.26 11.83
C PRO A 233 -11.49 -10.78 11.71
N VAL A 234 -10.34 -11.42 11.47
CA VAL A 234 -10.22 -12.87 11.30
C VAL A 234 -10.34 -13.58 12.65
N ASP A 235 -9.52 -13.18 13.62
CA ASP A 235 -9.48 -13.77 14.96
C ASP A 235 -10.79 -13.51 15.71
N GLY A 236 -11.30 -12.27 15.63
CA GLY A 236 -12.58 -11.90 16.21
C GLY A 236 -13.73 -12.73 15.64
N HIS A 237 -13.78 -12.89 14.32
CA HIS A 237 -14.77 -13.73 13.65
C HIS A 237 -14.66 -15.20 14.07
N ALA A 238 -13.44 -15.75 14.13
CA ALA A 238 -13.23 -17.15 14.51
C ALA A 238 -13.72 -17.45 15.94
N LEU A 239 -13.45 -16.54 16.89
CA LEU A 239 -13.87 -16.70 18.28
C LEU A 239 -15.41 -16.65 18.43
N VAL A 240 -16.08 -15.70 17.77
CA VAL A 240 -17.55 -15.58 17.85
C VAL A 240 -18.27 -16.69 17.09
N GLU A 241 -17.71 -17.20 16.00
CA GLU A 241 -18.21 -18.38 15.30
C GLU A 241 -18.11 -19.63 16.16
N ALA A 242 -17.01 -19.80 16.90
CA ALA A 242 -16.85 -20.87 17.87
C ALA A 242 -17.73 -20.74 19.13
N GLY A 243 -18.60 -19.72 19.20
CA GLY A 243 -19.50 -19.49 20.32
C GLY A 243 -18.80 -19.09 21.61
N ARG A 244 -17.57 -18.55 21.52
CA ARG A 244 -16.80 -18.14 22.70
C ARG A 244 -17.49 -16.97 23.41
N PRO A 245 -17.44 -16.91 24.75
CA PRO A 245 -17.97 -15.77 25.50
C PRO A 245 -17.30 -14.46 25.07
N LEU A 246 -18.07 -13.37 25.01
CA LEU A 246 -17.55 -12.06 24.59
C LEU A 246 -16.43 -11.52 25.49
N VAL A 247 -16.39 -11.94 26.77
CA VAL A 247 -15.26 -11.61 27.65
C VAL A 247 -13.94 -12.15 27.13
N GLU A 248 -13.96 -13.35 26.56
CA GLU A 248 -12.77 -13.96 25.99
C GLU A 248 -12.36 -13.24 24.69
N VAL A 249 -13.32 -12.94 23.83
CA VAL A 249 -13.09 -12.14 22.60
C VAL A 249 -12.40 -10.82 22.93
N ARG A 250 -12.89 -10.10 23.95
CA ARG A 250 -12.29 -8.85 24.42
C ARG A 250 -10.87 -9.03 24.94
N VAL A 251 -10.62 -10.08 25.72
CA VAL A 251 -9.28 -10.36 26.27
C VAL A 251 -8.30 -10.72 25.16
N THR A 252 -8.72 -11.49 24.16
CA THR A 252 -7.85 -11.88 23.04
C THR A 252 -7.51 -10.70 22.13
N LEU A 253 -8.50 -9.86 21.80
CA LEU A 253 -8.28 -8.71 20.92
C LEU A 253 -7.69 -7.49 21.62
N ASP A 254 -7.85 -7.41 22.94
CA ASP A 254 -7.35 -6.35 23.81
C ASP A 254 -7.70 -4.92 23.32
N VAL A 255 -6.77 -3.98 23.37
CA VAL A 255 -6.98 -2.58 22.96
C VAL A 255 -6.97 -2.40 21.45
N THR A 256 -6.60 -3.44 20.69
CA THR A 256 -6.30 -3.35 19.26
C THR A 256 -7.48 -2.83 18.41
N PRO A 257 -8.74 -3.24 18.65
CA PRO A 257 -9.91 -2.69 17.93
C PRO A 257 -10.08 -1.18 18.10
N TYR A 258 -9.68 -0.62 19.25
CA TYR A 258 -9.72 0.83 19.48
C TYR A 258 -8.63 1.58 18.71
N LEU A 259 -7.46 0.94 18.53
CA LEU A 259 -6.35 1.53 17.75
C LEU A 259 -6.69 1.68 16.27
N ALA A 260 -7.71 0.98 15.76
CA ALA A 260 -8.20 1.18 14.40
C ALA A 260 -8.64 2.63 14.11
N MET A 261 -9.01 3.43 15.13
CA MET A 261 -9.32 4.85 15.01
C MET A 261 -8.10 5.75 14.71
N VAL A 262 -6.88 5.25 14.86
CA VAL A 262 -5.67 5.97 14.48
C VAL A 262 -5.64 6.22 12.97
N SER A 263 -6.11 5.25 12.17
CA SER A 263 -6.16 5.35 10.71
C SER A 263 -7.05 6.51 10.21
N PRO A 264 -8.35 6.60 10.56
CA PRO A 264 -9.17 7.74 10.16
C PRO A 264 -8.63 9.07 10.68
N ALA A 265 -8.09 9.13 11.91
CA ALA A 265 -7.46 10.35 12.43
C ALA A 265 -6.27 10.82 11.58
N LEU A 266 -5.39 9.88 11.19
CA LEU A 266 -4.24 10.17 10.33
C LEU A 266 -4.67 10.56 8.91
N ALA A 267 -5.75 9.99 8.39
CA ALA A 267 -6.34 10.40 7.10
C ALA A 267 -6.94 11.81 7.16
N VAL A 268 -7.64 12.17 8.25
CA VAL A 268 -8.12 13.55 8.50
C VAL A 268 -6.94 14.52 8.59
N PHE A 269 -5.87 14.15 9.29
CA PHE A 269 -4.63 14.92 9.32
C PHE A 269 -4.08 15.17 7.90
N ALA A 270 -4.05 14.16 7.04
CA ALA A 270 -3.64 14.31 5.64
C ALA A 270 -4.55 15.26 4.83
N VAL A 271 -5.85 15.30 5.13
CA VAL A 271 -6.79 16.28 4.57
C VAL A 271 -6.44 17.69 5.05
N VAL A 272 -6.23 17.89 6.34
CA VAL A 272 -5.85 19.20 6.92
C VAL A 272 -4.56 19.71 6.27
N LEU A 273 -3.54 18.86 6.10
CA LEU A 273 -2.31 19.22 5.40
C LEU A 273 -2.54 19.65 3.96
N SER A 274 -3.50 19.02 3.28
CA SER A 274 -3.85 19.34 1.90
C SER A 274 -4.50 20.71 1.74
N ILE A 275 -5.19 21.18 2.77
CA ILE A 275 -5.89 22.47 2.79
C ILE A 275 -4.94 23.56 3.27
N VAL A 276 -4.38 23.41 4.47
CA VAL A 276 -3.57 24.43 5.15
C VAL A 276 -2.21 24.62 4.48
N LYS A 277 -1.62 23.55 3.93
CA LYS A 277 -0.30 23.54 3.27
C LYS A 277 0.77 24.30 4.08
N PRO A 278 0.98 23.94 5.36
CA PRO A 278 1.68 24.80 6.33
C PRO A 278 3.19 24.98 6.05
N TRP A 279 3.80 24.16 5.18
CA TRP A 279 5.25 24.14 5.01
C TRP A 279 5.75 24.47 3.60
N GLY A 280 6.96 25.03 3.52
CA GLY A 280 7.62 25.45 2.28
C GLY A 280 8.31 24.33 1.48
N LEU A 281 9.33 24.71 0.71
CA LEU A 281 10.12 23.80 -0.12
C LEU A 281 11.07 22.91 0.71
N THR A 282 11.29 21.69 0.26
CA THR A 282 12.34 20.80 0.78
C THR A 282 13.73 21.24 0.32
N PRO A 283 14.83 20.74 0.92
CA PRO A 283 16.18 20.97 0.40
C PRO A 283 16.34 20.62 -1.08
N LEU A 284 15.73 19.52 -1.52
CA LEU A 284 15.69 19.11 -2.93
C LEU A 284 14.94 20.13 -3.80
N GLY A 285 13.74 20.56 -3.36
CA GLY A 285 12.96 21.57 -4.07
C GLY A 285 13.63 22.94 -4.19
N ARG A 286 14.46 23.31 -3.20
CA ARG A 286 15.28 24.53 -3.23
C ARG A 286 16.41 24.44 -4.26
N ARG A 287 17.09 23.29 -4.38
CA ARG A 287 18.15 23.08 -5.38
C ARG A 287 17.61 23.15 -6.81
N GLU A 288 16.47 22.50 -7.07
CA GLU A 288 15.82 22.51 -8.38
C GLU A 288 15.38 23.94 -8.79
N SER A 289 14.80 24.68 -7.85
CA SER A 289 14.35 26.06 -8.11
C SER A 289 15.51 26.99 -8.44
N ARG A 290 16.70 26.79 -7.84
CA ARG A 290 17.93 27.54 -8.16
C ARG A 290 18.53 27.20 -9.52
N HIS A 291 18.40 25.95 -9.98
CA HIS A 291 18.86 25.56 -11.32
C HIS A 291 17.96 26.12 -12.43
N ARG A 292 16.65 26.29 -12.18
CA ARG A 292 15.73 26.93 -13.13
C ARG A 292 15.92 28.43 -13.29
N THR A 293 16.38 29.15 -12.27
CA THR A 293 16.69 30.59 -12.38
C THR A 293 18.05 30.90 -12.99
N ARG A 294 18.92 29.88 -13.15
CA ARG A 294 20.25 30.02 -13.79
C ARG A 294 20.26 29.60 -15.27
N ARG A 295 19.14 29.11 -15.80
CA ARG A 295 18.93 28.83 -17.23
C ARG A 295 18.01 29.89 -17.80
#